data_AF-A0A9D8D197-F1
#
_entry.id   AF-A0A9D8D197-F1
#
_cell.length_a   1.000
_cell.length_b   1.000
_cell.length_c   1.000
_cell.angle_alpha   90.00
_cell.angle_beta   90.00
_cell.angle_gamma   90.00
#
_symmetry.space_group_name_H-M   'P 1'
#
loop_
_entity.id
_entity.type
_entity.pdbx_description
1 polymer ?
#
loop_
_entity_poly.entity_id
_entity_poly.type
_entity_poly.pdbx_seq_one_letter_code
_entity_poly.pdbx_strand_id
1 'polypeptide(L)' 'MPYRTNARLPLPVRRHLPARAQDLYRETFNNAWSNYAGHPRREEVAHRTARVAVKRQFHKEDDGQWRPNIQ' A
#
# COMPACT_ATOMS: atom_id res chain seq x y z
N MET A 1 5.35 -4.92 11.37
CA MET A 1 5.89 -3.63 11.91
C MET A 1 5.58 -2.52 10.93
N PRO A 2 5.37 -1.25 11.35
CA PRO A 2 5.12 -0.16 10.42
C PRO A 2 6.33 0.08 9.50
N TYR A 3 6.07 0.50 8.27
CA TYR A 3 7.07 0.80 7.27
C TYR A 3 7.58 2.23 7.45
N ARG A 4 8.85 2.40 7.84
CA ARG A 4 9.46 3.73 7.94
C ARG A 4 9.72 4.37 6.57
N THR A 5 10.08 3.56 5.59
CA THR A 5 10.46 4.02 4.24
C THR A 5 9.87 3.12 3.17
N ASN A 6 9.68 3.68 1.98
CA ASN A 6 9.18 2.94 0.82
C ASN A 6 10.12 1.78 0.43
N ALA A 7 11.42 1.88 0.77
CA ALA A 7 12.39 0.80 0.60
C ALA A 7 12.10 -0.45 1.44
N ARG A 8 11.36 -0.33 2.55
CA ARG A 8 10.97 -1.48 3.38
C ARG A 8 9.68 -2.16 2.93
N LEU A 9 8.97 -1.60 1.95
CA LEU A 9 7.77 -2.20 1.39
C LEU A 9 8.09 -3.54 0.71
N PRO A 10 7.10 -4.44 0.57
CA PRO A 10 7.29 -5.70 -0.14
C PRO A 10 7.85 -5.47 -1.55
N LEU A 11 8.80 -6.31 -1.98
CA LEU A 11 9.41 -6.22 -3.30
C LEU A 11 8.41 -6.07 -4.46
N PRO A 12 7.30 -6.83 -4.54
CA PRO A 12 6.32 -6.62 -5.61
C PRO A 12 5.64 -5.24 -5.55
N VAL A 13 5.44 -4.68 -4.36
CA VAL A 13 4.88 -3.33 -4.20
C VAL A 13 5.89 -2.31 -4.74
N ARG A 14 7.16 -2.43 -4.37
CA ARG A 14 8.23 -1.52 -4.82
C ARG A 14 8.52 -1.59 -6.32
N ARG A 15 8.40 -2.78 -6.90
CA ARG A 15 8.73 -3.03 -8.31
C ARG A 15 7.59 -2.63 -9.25
N HIS A 16 6.34 -2.82 -8.84
CA HIS A 16 5.19 -2.59 -9.71
C HIS A 16 4.52 -1.23 -9.51
N LEU A 17 4.67 -0.62 -8.33
CA LEU A 17 3.99 0.64 -8.04
C LEU A 17 4.90 1.86 -8.19
N PRO A 18 4.39 2.97 -8.74
CA PRO A 18 5.11 4.23 -8.78
C PRO A 18 5.35 4.76 -7.36
N ALA A 19 6.34 5.63 -7.20
CA ALA A 19 6.75 6.18 -5.90
C ALA A 19 5.59 6.76 -5.09
N ARG A 20 4.65 7.47 -5.74
CA ARG A 20 3.47 8.06 -5.10
C ARG A 20 2.50 7.00 -4.56
N ALA A 21 2.33 5.89 -5.27
CA ALA A 21 1.50 4.77 -4.81
C ALA A 21 2.17 3.98 -3.66
N GLN A 22 3.50 3.87 -3.68
CA GLN A 22 4.25 3.30 -2.58
C GLN A 22 4.10 4.13 -1.30
N ASP A 23 4.12 5.46 -1.43
CA ASP A 23 3.92 6.37 -0.30
C ASP A 23 2.53 6.20 0.32
N LEU A 24 1.49 6.24 -0.51
CA LEU A 24 0.12 5.97 -0.10
C LEU A 24 -0.05 4.61 0.58
N TYR A 25 0.59 3.56 0.01
CA TYR A 25 0.58 2.23 0.61
C TYR A 25 1.17 2.24 2.01
N ARG A 26 2.35 2.85 2.17
CA ARG A 26 3.06 2.98 3.45
C ARG A 26 2.21 3.72 4.48
N GLU A 27 1.68 4.89 4.13
CA GLU A 27 0.86 5.70 5.03
C GLU A 27 -0.39 4.96 5.48
N THR A 28 -1.12 4.38 4.52
CA THR A 28 -2.34 3.61 4.81
C THR A 28 -2.04 2.39 5.67
N PHE A 29 -0.94 1.68 5.39
CA PHE A 29 -0.51 0.53 6.17
C PHE A 29 -0.17 0.95 7.60
N ASN A 30 0.61 2.01 7.78
CA ASN A 30 1.02 2.49 9.10
C ASN A 30 -0.18 2.96 9.93
N ASN A 31 -1.12 3.66 9.29
CA ASN A 31 -2.35 4.08 9.94
C ASN A 31 -3.19 2.88 10.38
N ALA A 32 -3.43 1.91 9.48
CA ALA A 32 -4.15 0.69 9.82
C ALA A 32 -3.42 -0.13 10.89
N TRP A 33 -2.09 -0.24 10.83
CA TRP A 33 -1.29 -0.94 11.83
C TRP A 33 -1.48 -0.36 13.24
N SER A 34 -1.53 0.96 13.35
CA SER A 34 -1.81 1.65 14.61
C SER A 34 -3.25 1.44 15.07
N ASN A 35 -4.22 1.47 14.14
CA ASN A 35 -5.63 1.33 14.45
C ASN A 35 -6.00 -0.10 14.92
N TYR A 36 -5.32 -1.13 14.39
CA TYR A 36 -5.53 -2.53 14.75
C TYR A 36 -4.50 -3.03 15.78
N ALA A 37 -3.96 -2.15 16.63
CA ALA A 37 -3.05 -2.53 17.70
C ALA A 37 -3.71 -3.56 18.64
N GLY A 38 -3.04 -4.69 18.89
CA GLY A 38 -3.58 -5.79 19.71
C GLY A 38 -4.38 -6.86 18.97
N HIS A 39 -4.69 -6.67 17.68
CA HIS A 39 -5.41 -7.67 16.90
C HIS A 39 -4.45 -8.73 16.31
N PRO A 40 -4.73 -10.05 16.41
CA PRO A 40 -3.84 -11.09 15.89
C PRO A 40 -3.67 -11.02 14.37
N ARG A 41 -4.69 -10.56 13.64
CA ARG A 41 -4.64 -10.37 12.17
C ARG A 41 -4.27 -8.94 11.74
N ARG A 42 -3.71 -8.12 12.63
CA ARG A 42 -3.42 -6.70 12.32
C ARG A 42 -2.60 -6.51 11.04
N GLU A 43 -1.65 -7.40 10.79
CA GLU A 43 -0.75 -7.31 9.65
C GLU A 43 -1.49 -7.57 8.34
N GLU A 44 -2.29 -8.65 8.30
CA GLU A 44 -3.14 -8.97 7.16
C GLU A 44 -4.14 -7.85 6.86
N VAL A 45 -4.78 -7.30 7.90
CA VAL A 45 -5.73 -6.19 7.76
C VAL A 45 -5.03 -4.95 7.24
N ALA A 46 -3.89 -4.56 7.80
CA ALA A 46 -3.13 -3.39 7.35
C ALA A 46 -2.68 -3.53 5.89
N HIS A 47 -2.20 -4.71 5.48
CA HIS A 47 -1.87 -4.99 4.09
C HIS A 47 -3.07 -4.91 3.16
N ARG A 48 -4.22 -5.44 3.59
CA ARG A 48 -5.46 -5.39 2.80
C ARG A 48 -5.93 -3.95 2.61
N THR A 49 -5.96 -3.16 3.69
CA THR A 49 -6.38 -1.75 3.64
C THR A 49 -5.46 -0.94 2.73
N ALA A 50 -4.14 -1.11 2.85
CA ALA A 50 -3.18 -0.44 1.98
C ALA A 50 -3.33 -0.84 0.50
N ARG A 51 -3.56 -2.13 0.20
CA ARG A 51 -3.83 -2.60 -1.17
C ARG A 51 -5.11 -1.99 -1.74
N VAL A 52 -6.17 -1.86 -0.94
CA VAL A 52 -7.44 -1.26 -1.37
C VAL A 52 -7.27 0.23 -1.64
N ALA A 53 -6.59 0.98 -0.76
CA ALA A 53 -6.34 2.40 -0.96
C ALA A 53 -5.57 2.68 -2.26
N VAL A 54 -4.52 1.90 -2.52
CA VAL A 54 -3.79 1.94 -3.78
C VAL A 54 -4.69 1.64 -4.97
N LYS A 55 -5.48 0.57 -4.93
CA LYS A 55 -6.39 0.21 -6.03
C LYS A 55 -7.48 1.25 -6.32
N ARG A 56 -7.85 2.06 -5.32
CA ARG A 56 -8.82 3.15 -5.49
C ARG A 56 -8.21 4.35 -6.21
N GLN A 57 -6.95 4.66 -5.90
CA GLN A 57 -6.24 5.81 -6.47
C GLN A 57 -5.36 5.46 -7.67
N PHE A 58 -5.12 4.19 -7.94
CA PHE A 58 -4.29 3.71 -9.04
C PHE A 58 -4.94 2.50 -9.69
N HIS A 59 -4.98 2.48 -11.01
CA HIS A 59 -5.39 1.32 -11.79
C HIS A 59 -4.18 0.69 -12.49
N LYS A 60 -4.23 -0.63 -12.67
CA LYS A 60 -3.25 -1.35 -13.47
C LYS A 60 -3.72 -1.31 -14.93
N GLU A 61 -2.87 -0.81 -15.82
CA GLU A 61 -3.13 -0.78 -17.26
C GLU A 61 -2.74 -2.10 -17.93
N ASP A 62 -3.07 -2.23 -19.22
CA ASP A 62 -2.81 -3.42 -20.02
C ASP A 62 -1.29 -3.74 -20.13
N ASP A 63 -0.45 -2.71 -20.16
CA ASP A 63 1.02 -2.81 -20.10
C ASP A 63 1.55 -3.31 -18.73
N GLY A 64 0.66 -3.50 -17.76
CA GLY A 64 1.00 -4.00 -16.44
C GLY A 64 1.54 -2.93 -15.48
N GLN A 65 1.63 -1.67 -15.92
CA GLN A 65 2.00 -0.52 -15.11
C GLN A 65 0.81 0.03 -14.31
N TRP A 66 1.10 0.58 -13.14
CA TRP A 66 0.11 1.25 -12.30
C TRP A 66 0.11 2.75 -12.58
N ARG A 67 -1.05 3.29 -12.96
CA ARG A 67 -1.24 4.72 -13.21
C ARG A 67 -2.22 5.31 -12.19
N PRO A 68 -2.02 6.57 -11.78
CA PRO A 68 -2.98 7.24 -10.92
C PRO A 68 -4.31 7.36 -11.65
N ASN A 69 -5.39 7.07 -10.93
CA ASN A 69 -6.74 7.35 -11.36
C ASN A 69 -6.90 8.88 -11.27
N ILE A 70 -6.73 9.55 -12.42
CA ILE A 70 -6.95 10.99 -12.54
C ILE A 70 -8.46 11.18 -12.44
N GLN A 71 -8.92 11.70 -11.30
CA GLN A 71 -10.31 12.09 -11.12
C GLN A 71 -10.53 13.50 -11.66
#